data_AF-A0A1X7HC40-F1
#
_entry.id   AF-A0A1X7HC40-F1
#
_cell.length_a   1.000
_cell.length_b   1.000
_cell.length_c   1.000
_cell.angle_alpha   90.00
_cell.angle_beta   90.00
_cell.angle_gamma   90.00
#
_symmetry.space_group_name_H-M   'P 1'
#
loop_
_entity.id
_entity.type
_entity.pdbx_description
1 polymer ?
#
loop_
_entity_poly.entity_id
_entity_poly.type
_entity_poly.pdbx_seq_one_letter_code
_entity_poly.pdbx_strand_id
1 'polypeptide(L)'
;MSMVHLNRHVFNSLDEMSLGTTCFEPLIQAFKEVRMRGGDERTFYTGLSEGQQQLFIFRVYYDHVHHSPEELFWWSAYFLAQPLRWLALKSSFRVHGDDEAAGLLEEIESFLTASGYSQSLEIFDVSRSDMAENLELLNSFNDYYDRLQKHTEVIHQRLAQYIRSHPDEFVNLE
;
A
#
# COMPACT_ATOMS: atom_id res chain seq x y z
N MET A 1 -12.80 -14.84 3.86
CA MET A 1 -12.76 -13.37 3.67
C MET A 1 -13.35 -12.70 4.90
N SER A 2 -12.68 -11.67 5.44
CA SER A 2 -13.17 -10.90 6.59
C SER A 2 -13.96 -9.70 6.08
N MET A 3 -15.28 -9.80 6.01
CA MET A 3 -16.17 -8.75 5.52
C MET A 3 -16.76 -7.94 6.68
N VAL A 4 -16.97 -6.64 6.46
CA VAL A 4 -17.63 -5.77 7.45
C VAL A 4 -19.14 -5.85 7.27
N HIS A 5 -19.89 -5.94 8.37
CA HIS A 5 -21.33 -5.74 8.33
C HIS A 5 -21.63 -4.24 8.40
N LEU A 6 -22.29 -3.69 7.37
CA LEU A 6 -22.65 -2.27 7.32
C LEU A 6 -24.09 -2.10 6.89
N ASN A 7 -24.78 -1.19 7.56
CA ASN A 7 -26.05 -0.66 7.07
C ASN A 7 -25.81 0.10 5.76
N ARG A 8 -26.67 -0.11 4.76
CA ARG A 8 -26.54 0.53 3.44
C ARG A 8 -26.49 2.06 3.49
N HIS A 9 -27.26 2.70 4.39
CA HIS A 9 -27.23 4.16 4.54
C HIS A 9 -25.88 4.63 5.08
N VAL A 10 -25.32 3.93 6.07
CA VAL A 10 -24.00 4.24 6.62
C VAL A 10 -22.94 4.09 5.54
N PHE A 11 -22.92 2.95 4.83
CA PHE A 11 -21.98 2.69 3.74
C PHE A 11 -21.96 3.82 2.68
N ASN A 12 -23.15 4.26 2.25
CA ASN A 12 -23.27 5.32 1.25
C ASN A 12 -22.87 6.71 1.77
N SER A 13 -22.85 6.92 3.09
CA SER A 13 -22.55 8.21 3.72
C SER A 13 -21.09 8.41 4.13
N LEU A 14 -20.28 7.34 4.15
CA LEU A 14 -18.86 7.43 4.45
C LEU A 14 -18.13 8.18 3.33
N ASP A 15 -17.24 9.10 3.72
CA ASP A 15 -16.27 9.69 2.80
C ASP A 15 -15.25 8.66 2.30
N GLU A 16 -14.42 9.04 1.32
CA GLU A 16 -13.47 8.16 0.65
C GLU A 16 -12.49 7.49 1.62
N MET A 17 -11.92 8.29 2.54
CA MET A 17 -10.95 7.83 3.53
C MET A 17 -11.59 6.91 4.57
N SER A 18 -12.75 7.31 5.07
CA SER A 18 -13.52 6.56 6.05
C SER A 18 -14.00 5.23 5.49
N LEU A 19 -14.42 5.19 4.22
CA LEU A 19 -14.83 3.96 3.55
C LEU A 19 -13.65 3.00 3.37
N GLY A 20 -12.53 3.50 2.85
CA GLY A 20 -11.31 2.68 2.69
C GLY A 20 -10.81 2.13 4.02
N THR A 21 -10.79 2.97 5.06
CA THR A 21 -10.38 2.57 6.41
C THR A 21 -11.32 1.52 7.01
N THR A 22 -12.63 1.73 6.90
CA THR A 22 -13.65 0.77 7.38
C THR A 22 -13.47 -0.60 6.74
N CYS A 23 -13.19 -0.65 5.44
CA CYS A 23 -12.98 -1.90 4.72
C CYS A 23 -11.60 -2.53 5.00
N PHE A 24 -10.60 -1.72 5.33
CA PHE A 24 -9.23 -2.19 5.59
C PHE A 24 -9.03 -2.73 7.01
N GLU A 25 -9.67 -2.12 8.02
CA GLU A 25 -9.50 -2.45 9.44
C GLU A 25 -9.64 -3.97 9.71
N PRO A 26 -10.69 -4.69 9.26
CA PRO A 26 -10.79 -6.13 9.52
C PRO A 26 -9.69 -6.93 8.81
N LEU A 27 -9.25 -6.50 7.62
CA LEU A 27 -8.21 -7.18 6.86
C LEU A 27 -6.88 -7.11 7.61
N ILE A 28 -6.51 -5.92 8.12
CA ILE A 28 -5.25 -5.77 8.87
C ILE A 28 -5.29 -6.46 10.23
N GLN A 29 -6.45 -6.52 10.91
CA GLN A 29 -6.59 -7.29 12.14
C GLN A 29 -6.45 -8.80 11.87
N ALA A 30 -7.14 -9.34 10.86
CA ALA A 30 -7.02 -10.74 10.48
C ALA A 30 -5.58 -11.11 10.06
N PHE A 31 -4.91 -10.22 9.34
CA PHE A 31 -3.50 -10.39 8.99
C PHE A 31 -2.59 -10.43 10.23
N LYS A 32 -2.76 -9.50 11.17
CA LYS A 32 -2.01 -9.48 12.44
C LYS A 32 -2.23 -10.77 13.24
N GLU A 33 -3.44 -11.31 13.27
CA GLU A 33 -3.73 -12.58 13.92
C GLU A 33 -3.02 -13.77 13.26
N VAL A 34 -2.98 -13.82 11.92
CA VAL A 34 -2.21 -14.83 11.18
C VAL A 34 -0.73 -14.76 11.59
N ARG A 35 -0.15 -13.56 11.63
CA ARG A 35 1.25 -13.35 12.05
C ARG A 35 1.51 -13.78 13.48
N MET A 36 0.65 -13.39 14.43
CA MET A 36 0.81 -13.75 15.84
C MET A 36 0.78 -15.26 16.07
N ARG A 37 0.08 -16.02 15.23
CA ARG A 37 0.00 -17.48 15.29
C ARG A 37 1.08 -18.19 14.47
N GLY A 38 2.00 -17.44 13.84
CA GLY A 38 3.02 -18.00 12.93
C GLY A 38 2.43 -18.62 11.65
N GLY A 39 1.25 -18.15 11.23
CA GLY A 39 0.59 -18.63 10.03
C GLY A 39 1.19 -18.07 8.74
N ASP A 40 0.77 -18.63 7.60
CA ASP A 40 1.26 -18.22 6.28
C ASP A 40 0.55 -16.96 5.77
N GLU A 41 1.29 -15.85 5.77
CA GLU A 41 0.86 -14.55 5.23
C GLU A 41 0.46 -14.61 3.75
N ARG A 42 1.09 -15.51 2.96
CA ARG A 42 0.75 -15.68 1.54
C ARG A 42 -0.63 -16.30 1.39
N THR A 43 -0.91 -17.37 2.13
CA THR A 43 -2.22 -18.02 2.13
C THR A 43 -3.33 -17.04 2.53
N PHE A 44 -3.08 -16.18 3.54
CA PHE A 44 -4.00 -15.10 3.89
C PHE A 44 -4.26 -14.19 2.69
N TYR A 45 -3.20 -13.64 2.08
CA TYR A 45 -3.32 -12.68 0.99
C TYR A 45 -4.02 -13.27 -0.23
N THR A 46 -3.66 -14.49 -0.65
CA THR A 46 -4.28 -15.14 -1.82
C THR A 46 -5.72 -15.60 -1.56
N GLY A 47 -6.15 -15.66 -0.31
CA GLY A 47 -7.53 -15.99 0.07
C GLY A 47 -8.48 -14.77 0.13
N LEU A 48 -7.95 -13.57 -0.09
CA LEU A 48 -8.74 -12.34 -0.25
C LEU A 48 -9.33 -12.24 -1.67
N SER A 49 -10.45 -11.53 -1.84
CA SER A 49 -10.89 -11.15 -3.20
C SER A 49 -9.89 -10.24 -3.88
N GLU A 50 -10.02 -10.05 -5.20
CA GLU A 50 -9.15 -9.16 -5.96
C GLU A 50 -9.18 -7.72 -5.39
N GLY A 51 -10.37 -7.17 -5.15
CA GLY A 51 -10.52 -5.86 -4.53
C GLY A 51 -9.90 -5.75 -3.14
N GLN A 52 -10.05 -6.80 -2.31
CA GLN A 52 -9.42 -6.83 -0.99
C GLN A 52 -7.89 -6.92 -1.09
N GLN A 53 -7.34 -7.65 -2.06
CA GLN A 53 -5.89 -7.72 -2.30
C GLN A 53 -5.33 -6.35 -2.67
N GLN A 54 -6.01 -5.60 -3.55
CA GLN A 54 -5.59 -4.26 -3.95
C GLN A 54 -5.68 -3.26 -2.80
N LEU A 55 -6.81 -3.24 -2.08
CA LEU A 55 -6.98 -2.38 -0.90
C LEU A 55 -5.92 -2.69 0.16
N PHE A 56 -5.68 -3.97 0.44
CA PHE A 56 -4.75 -4.41 1.47
C PHE A 56 -3.32 -3.98 1.17
N ILE A 57 -2.80 -4.29 -0.02
CA ILE A 57 -1.40 -3.97 -0.35
C ILE A 57 -1.18 -2.45 -0.42
N PHE A 58 -2.15 -1.71 -0.96
CA PHE A 58 -2.10 -0.25 -1.00
C PHE A 58 -2.08 0.34 0.41
N ARG A 59 -3.03 -0.03 1.28
CA ARG A 59 -3.13 0.56 2.63
C ARG A 59 -1.95 0.17 3.53
N VAL A 60 -1.46 -1.06 3.45
CA VAL A 60 -0.24 -1.46 4.20
C VAL A 60 0.96 -0.60 3.81
N TYR A 61 1.09 -0.22 2.54
CA TYR A 61 2.15 0.68 2.11
C TYR A 61 1.86 2.15 2.47
N TYR A 62 0.69 2.64 2.09
CA TYR A 62 0.28 4.04 2.26
C TYR A 62 0.29 4.50 3.71
N ASP A 63 -0.25 3.68 4.64
CA ASP A 63 -0.34 4.00 6.06
C ASP A 63 1.05 4.20 6.70
N HIS A 64 2.11 3.77 6.03
CA HIS A 64 3.49 4.01 6.44
C HIS A 64 4.15 5.18 5.70
N VAL A 65 4.08 5.22 4.37
CA VAL A 65 4.89 6.16 3.57
C VAL A 65 4.39 7.60 3.59
N HIS A 66 3.13 7.84 3.95
CA HIS A 66 2.55 9.18 3.90
C HIS A 66 3.04 10.14 5.00
N HIS A 67 3.88 9.65 5.92
CA HIS A 67 4.33 10.43 7.08
C HIS A 67 5.54 11.32 6.77
N SER A 68 6.50 10.83 5.99
CA SER A 68 7.70 11.59 5.63
C SER A 68 8.46 10.96 4.44
N PRO A 69 9.36 11.73 3.79
CA PRO A 69 10.29 11.21 2.79
C PRO A 69 11.14 10.02 3.28
N GLU A 70 11.55 10.03 4.55
CA GLU A 70 12.32 8.95 5.17
C GLU A 70 11.51 7.66 5.33
N GLU A 71 10.22 7.78 5.68
CA GLU A 71 9.32 6.63 5.68
C GLU A 71 9.10 6.12 4.26
N LEU A 72 8.89 7.00 3.28
CA LEU A 72 8.79 6.60 1.87
C LEU A 72 10.03 5.81 1.43
N PHE A 73 11.23 6.31 1.73
CA PHE A 73 12.48 5.62 1.43
C PHE A 73 12.57 4.24 2.05
N TRP A 74 12.43 4.18 3.37
CA TRP A 74 12.64 2.94 4.10
C TRP A 74 11.63 1.86 3.70
N TRP A 75 10.35 2.23 3.58
CA TRP A 75 9.30 1.28 3.20
C TRP A 75 9.35 0.90 1.72
N SER A 76 9.79 1.79 0.83
CA SER A 76 10.04 1.43 -0.57
C SER A 76 11.14 0.37 -0.66
N ALA A 77 12.27 0.59 0.02
CA ALA A 77 13.35 -0.39 0.06
C ALA A 77 12.89 -1.71 0.70
N TYR A 78 12.13 -1.66 1.79
CA TYR A 78 11.60 -2.85 2.46
C TYR A 78 10.63 -3.66 1.58
N PHE A 79 9.75 -2.99 0.84
CA PHE A 79 8.86 -3.67 -0.09
C PHE A 79 9.61 -4.20 -1.31
N LEU A 80 10.58 -3.44 -1.85
CA LEU A 80 11.42 -3.88 -2.97
C LEU A 80 12.20 -5.17 -2.63
N ALA A 81 12.66 -5.29 -1.38
CA ALA A 81 13.29 -6.50 -0.86
C ALA A 81 12.35 -7.73 -0.77
N GLN A 82 11.07 -7.56 -1.10
CA GLN A 82 10.03 -8.58 -1.16
C GLN A 82 9.33 -8.53 -2.53
N PRO A 83 9.92 -9.10 -3.59
CA PRO A 83 9.51 -8.83 -4.98
C PRO A 83 8.02 -9.04 -5.28
N LEU A 84 7.38 -10.04 -4.66
CA LEU A 84 5.94 -10.29 -4.82
C LEU A 84 5.07 -9.17 -4.22
N ARG A 85 5.48 -8.57 -3.10
CA ARG A 85 4.76 -7.44 -2.49
C ARG A 85 4.93 -6.18 -3.32
N TRP A 86 6.14 -5.91 -3.79
CA TRP A 86 6.41 -4.78 -4.67
C TRP A 86 5.63 -4.87 -5.98
N LEU A 87 5.59 -6.05 -6.60
CA LEU A 87 4.80 -6.29 -7.80
C LEU A 87 3.30 -6.08 -7.54
N ALA A 88 2.77 -6.61 -6.43
CA ALA A 88 1.37 -6.42 -6.04
C ALA A 88 1.03 -4.94 -5.79
N LEU A 89 1.93 -4.20 -5.13
CA LEU A 89 1.79 -2.76 -4.90
C LEU A 89 1.73 -1.98 -6.22
N LYS A 90 2.68 -2.21 -7.14
CA LYS A 90 2.65 -1.55 -8.45
C LYS A 90 1.37 -1.89 -9.23
N SER A 91 0.90 -3.13 -9.12
CA SER A 91 -0.36 -3.56 -9.73
C SER A 91 -1.56 -2.82 -9.15
N SER A 92 -1.60 -2.57 -7.83
CA SER A 92 -2.74 -1.87 -7.22
C SER A 92 -2.87 -0.43 -7.73
N PHE A 93 -1.74 0.27 -7.90
CA PHE A 93 -1.73 1.62 -8.46
C PHE A 93 -2.25 1.65 -9.92
N ARG A 94 -1.85 0.69 -10.75
CA ARG A 94 -2.32 0.58 -12.14
C ARG A 94 -3.79 0.20 -12.25
N VAL A 95 -4.27 -0.74 -11.44
CA VAL A 95 -5.68 -1.19 -11.45
C VAL A 95 -6.61 -0.03 -11.08
N HIS A 96 -6.18 0.85 -10.19
CA HIS A 96 -6.89 2.08 -9.88
C HIS A 96 -6.55 3.23 -10.85
N GLY A 97 -6.01 2.93 -12.03
CA GLY A 97 -5.86 3.84 -13.17
C GLY A 97 -4.88 4.99 -12.98
N ASP A 98 -4.02 4.96 -11.96
CA ASP A 98 -3.03 6.01 -11.71
C ASP A 98 -1.68 5.56 -12.27
N ASP A 99 -1.58 5.55 -13.59
CA ASP A 99 -0.37 5.17 -14.31
C ASP A 99 0.82 6.06 -13.94
N GLU A 100 0.56 7.33 -13.58
CA GLU A 100 1.60 8.26 -13.11
C GLU A 100 2.15 7.83 -11.75
N ALA A 101 1.28 7.47 -10.80
CA ALA A 101 1.71 6.99 -9.50
C ALA A 101 2.33 5.58 -9.56
N ALA A 102 1.90 4.73 -10.49
CA ALA A 102 2.58 3.47 -10.79
C ALA A 102 3.97 3.71 -11.39
N GLY A 103 4.10 4.69 -12.31
CA GLY A 103 5.38 5.12 -12.88
C GLY A 103 6.33 5.67 -11.82
N LEU A 104 5.82 6.40 -10.83
CA LEU A 104 6.61 6.87 -9.69
C LEU A 104 7.23 5.71 -8.89
N LEU A 105 6.49 4.61 -8.68
CA LEU A 105 7.04 3.41 -8.03
C LEU A 105 8.15 2.77 -8.91
N GLU A 106 8.03 2.79 -10.23
CA GLU A 106 9.09 2.29 -11.12
C GLU A 106 10.35 3.17 -11.09
N GLU A 107 10.19 4.48 -10.96
CA GLU A 107 11.30 5.41 -10.77
C GLU A 107 12.02 5.12 -9.45
N ILE A 108 11.27 4.96 -8.35
CA ILE A 108 11.82 4.59 -7.04
C ILE A 108 12.58 3.27 -7.10
N GLU A 109 12.00 2.24 -7.72
CA GLU A 109 12.66 0.93 -7.90
C GLU A 109 13.97 1.05 -8.68
N SER A 110 13.95 1.83 -9.77
CA SER A 110 15.12 2.05 -10.61
C SER A 110 16.22 2.77 -9.84
N PHE A 111 15.85 3.81 -9.07
CA PHE A 111 16.78 4.56 -8.23
C PHE A 111 17.41 3.67 -7.15
N LEU A 112 16.60 2.92 -6.41
CA LEU A 112 17.07 2.05 -5.34
C LEU A 112 17.99 0.94 -5.87
N THR A 113 17.62 0.33 -7.00
CA THR A 113 18.42 -0.72 -7.65
C THR A 113 19.74 -0.17 -8.17
N ALA A 114 19.74 1.00 -8.83
CA ALA A 114 20.97 1.63 -9.32
C ALA A 114 21.90 2.06 -8.18
N SER A 115 21.35 2.39 -7.01
CA SER A 115 22.09 2.75 -5.80
C SER A 115 22.58 1.53 -5.00
N GLY A 116 22.31 0.30 -5.46
CA GLY A 116 22.80 -0.93 -4.83
C GLY A 116 22.03 -1.38 -3.60
N TYR A 117 20.83 -0.84 -3.35
CA TYR A 117 19.99 -1.30 -2.24
C TYR A 117 19.51 -2.74 -2.46
N SER A 118 19.45 -3.50 -1.36
CA SER A 118 19.13 -4.92 -1.41
C SER A 118 17.72 -5.20 -1.96
N GLN A 119 17.64 -6.21 -2.82
CA GLN A 119 16.37 -6.79 -3.31
C GLN A 119 15.98 -8.07 -2.53
N SER A 120 16.64 -8.34 -1.39
CA SER A 120 16.34 -9.47 -0.51
C SER A 120 16.37 -9.06 0.97
N LEU A 121 15.42 -9.59 1.74
CA LEU A 121 15.39 -9.41 3.19
C LEU A 121 16.56 -10.06 3.92
N GLU A 122 17.24 -11.05 3.33
CA GLU A 122 18.37 -11.75 3.98
C GLU A 122 19.58 -10.86 4.26
N ILE A 123 19.76 -9.82 3.43
CA ILE A 123 20.87 -8.86 3.51
C ILE A 123 20.36 -7.41 3.63
N PHE A 124 19.13 -7.23 4.13
CA PHE A 124 18.50 -5.93 4.25
C PHE A 124 19.13 -5.12 5.40
N ASP A 125 19.86 -4.07 5.06
CA ASP A 125 20.60 -3.20 5.98
C ASP A 125 20.31 -1.72 5.70
N VAL A 126 19.05 -1.40 5.39
CA VAL A 126 18.63 -0.02 5.08
C VAL A 126 18.22 0.71 6.35
N SER A 127 18.81 1.88 6.59
CA SER A 127 18.46 2.75 7.71
C SER A 127 17.80 4.03 7.22
N ARG A 128 16.82 4.54 7.97
CA ARG A 128 16.24 5.88 7.71
C ARG A 128 17.31 6.98 7.72
N SER A 129 18.40 6.79 8.46
CA SER A 129 19.51 7.75 8.52
C SER A 129 20.33 7.83 7.23
N ASP A 130 20.24 6.85 6.32
CA ASP A 130 21.00 6.86 5.07
C ASP A 130 20.69 8.09 4.21
N MET A 131 19.46 8.62 4.33
CA MET A 131 19.06 9.88 3.69
C MET A 131 19.81 11.10 4.20
N ALA A 132 20.17 11.15 5.49
CA ALA A 132 20.87 12.30 6.05
C ALA A 132 22.33 12.40 5.55
N GLU A 133 22.91 11.27 5.14
CA GLU A 133 24.31 11.17 4.72
C GLU A 133 24.47 11.20 3.19
N ASN A 134 23.38 11.07 2.44
CA ASN A 134 23.37 11.04 0.98
C ASN A 134 22.43 12.12 0.39
N LEU A 135 23.03 13.19 -0.13
CA LEU A 135 22.30 14.32 -0.73
C LEU A 135 21.47 13.93 -1.97
N GLU A 136 21.95 12.98 -2.78
CA GLU A 136 21.21 12.51 -3.94
C GLU A 136 19.95 11.78 -3.51
N LEU A 137 20.09 10.86 -2.55
CA LEU A 137 18.97 10.13 -1.96
C LEU A 137 17.96 11.08 -1.31
N LEU A 138 18.45 12.06 -0.54
CA LEU A 138 17.61 13.08 0.09
C LEU A 138 16.79 13.86 -0.93
N ASN A 139 17.43 14.38 -1.98
CA ASN A 139 16.75 15.19 -3.00
C ASN A 139 15.72 14.35 -3.78
N SER A 140 16.09 13.13 -4.19
CA SER A 140 15.20 12.24 -4.93
C SER A 140 13.97 11.87 -4.12
N PHE A 141 14.12 11.47 -2.86
CA PHE A 141 12.98 11.04 -2.03
C PHE A 141 12.11 12.21 -1.56
N ASN A 142 12.63 13.42 -1.45
CA ASN A 142 11.80 14.61 -1.28
C ASN A 142 10.90 14.85 -2.51
N ASP A 143 11.46 14.77 -3.73
CA ASP A 143 10.67 14.90 -4.97
C ASP A 143 9.63 13.78 -5.09
N TYR A 144 10.04 12.54 -4.87
CA TYR A 144 9.13 11.39 -4.91
C TYR A 144 8.00 11.50 -3.90
N TYR A 145 8.31 11.97 -2.69
CA TYR A 145 7.30 12.19 -1.66
C TYR A 145 6.29 13.26 -2.08
N ASP A 146 6.75 14.42 -2.54
CA ASP A 146 5.87 15.49 -3.00
C ASP A 146 4.97 15.06 -4.17
N ARG A 147 5.50 14.23 -5.07
CA ARG A 147 4.72 13.64 -6.17
C ARG A 147 3.70 12.64 -5.64
N LEU A 148 4.10 11.69 -4.78
CA LEU A 148 3.19 10.70 -4.22
C LEU A 148 2.02 11.34 -3.45
N GLN A 149 2.27 12.41 -2.71
CA GLN A 149 1.23 13.13 -1.98
C GLN A 149 0.16 13.72 -2.92
N LYS A 150 0.54 14.18 -4.11
CA LYS A 150 -0.41 14.68 -5.13
C LYS A 150 -1.31 13.58 -5.69
N HIS A 151 -0.82 12.35 -5.77
CA HIS A 151 -1.58 11.20 -6.27
C HIS A 151 -2.46 10.55 -5.20
N THR A 152 -2.09 10.71 -3.93
CA THR A 152 -2.75 10.04 -2.81
C THR A 152 -4.26 10.28 -2.77
N GLU A 153 -4.71 11.53 -2.94
CA GLU A 153 -6.13 11.86 -2.92
C GLU A 153 -6.89 11.14 -4.05
N VAL A 154 -6.32 11.12 -5.26
CA VAL A 154 -6.90 10.47 -6.43
C VAL A 154 -7.02 8.96 -6.20
N ILE A 155 -6.01 8.34 -5.62
CA ILE A 155 -6.03 6.89 -5.36
C ILE A 155 -7.11 6.55 -4.32
N HIS A 156 -7.24 7.31 -3.23
CA HIS A 156 -8.30 7.10 -2.25
C HIS A 156 -9.69 7.28 -2.83
N GLN A 157 -9.89 8.30 -3.68
CA GLN A 157 -11.15 8.51 -4.40
C GLN A 157 -11.51 7.30 -5.27
N ARG A 158 -10.54 6.77 -6.02
CA ARG A 158 -10.75 5.63 -6.93
C ARG A 158 -10.95 4.31 -6.19
N LEU A 159 -10.25 4.10 -5.08
CA LEU A 159 -10.50 2.96 -4.16
C LEU A 159 -11.91 3.02 -3.60
N ALA A 160 -12.35 4.17 -3.11
CA ALA A 160 -13.70 4.35 -2.60
C ALA A 160 -14.76 4.12 -3.68
N GLN A 161 -14.53 4.62 -4.90
CA GLN A 161 -15.41 4.35 -6.04
C GLN A 161 -15.49 2.85 -6.35
N TYR A 162 -14.35 2.16 -6.35
CA TYR A 162 -14.29 0.71 -6.60
C TYR A 162 -15.04 -0.09 -5.53
N ILE A 163 -14.86 0.25 -4.25
CA ILE A 163 -15.59 -0.37 -3.13
C ILE A 163 -17.10 -0.16 -3.30
N ARG A 164 -17.54 1.05 -3.69
CA ARG A 164 -18.96 1.35 -3.93
C ARG A 164 -19.54 0.59 -5.12
N SER A 165 -18.75 0.31 -6.16
CA SER A 165 -19.23 -0.47 -7.31
C SER A 165 -19.15 -1.99 -7.13
N HIS A 166 -18.36 -2.49 -6.18
CA HIS A 166 -18.20 -3.92 -5.88
C HIS A 166 -18.35 -4.22 -4.37
N PRO A 167 -19.47 -3.81 -3.74
CA PRO A 167 -19.59 -3.91 -2.29
C PRO A 167 -19.51 -5.35 -1.77
N ASP A 168 -19.89 -6.34 -2.56
CA ASP A 168 -19.84 -7.77 -2.23
C ASP A 168 -18.41 -8.31 -1.98
N GLU A 169 -17.40 -7.60 -2.46
CA GLU A 169 -16.01 -7.93 -2.17
C GLU A 169 -15.54 -7.45 -0.78
N PHE A 170 -16.20 -6.46 -0.19
CA PHE A 170 -15.70 -5.77 1.01
C PHE A 170 -16.64 -5.87 2.21
N VAL A 171 -17.95 -5.86 1.95
CA VAL A 171 -18.97 -5.63 2.97
C VAL A 171 -20.20 -6.51 2.76
N ASN A 172 -20.78 -6.96 3.87
CA ASN A 172 -22.12 -7.52 3.92
C ASN A 172 -23.09 -6.36 4.19
N LEU A 173 -23.85 -5.95 3.18
CA LEU A 173 -24.82 -4.86 3.33
C LEU A 173 -26.14 -5.37 3.90
N GLU A 174 -26.55 -4.77 5.02
CA GLU A 174 -27.84 -4.97 5.69
C GLU A 174 -28.83 -3.85 5.34
#